data_AF-A0AAN4Z833-F1
#
_entry.id   AF-A0AAN4Z833-F1
#
_cell.length_a   1.000
_cell.length_b   1.000
_cell.length_c   1.000
_cell.angle_alpha   90.00
_cell.angle_beta   90.00
_cell.angle_gamma   90.00
#
_symmetry.space_group_name_H-M   'P 1'
#
loop_
_entity.id
_entity.type
_entity.pdbx_description
1 polymer ?
#
loop_
_entity_poly.entity_id
_entity_poly.type
_entity_poly.pdbx_seq_one_letter_code
_entity_poly.pdbx_strand_id
1 'polypeptide(L)'
;TFSLSFARFFAFKMTKGFDASAAMSKEGFEKMRARGYSRFIGRLGKTTGQVDKDGIQNMKYAYEAGFAVDAYIFPKSSMSAESQVAAALDALSVPIDIIWWDVETHNCPTTFDAKKSLREVSLRIRRQENQARSIIDTMPRVRSLIESTLGRKMTDMTYKDVLSFGLSVDLGGSLR
;
A
#
# COMPACT_ATOMS: atom_id res chain seq x y z
N THR A 1 9.92 6.88 -52.19
CA THR A 1 9.22 7.62 -51.13
C THR A 1 9.56 6.95 -49.80
N PHE A 2 10.44 7.56 -48.98
CA PHE A 2 10.81 7.00 -47.68
C PHE A 2 9.75 7.39 -46.64
N SER A 3 9.10 6.40 -46.04
CA SER A 3 8.17 6.60 -44.93
C SER A 3 8.98 6.77 -43.65
N LEU A 4 8.94 7.98 -43.06
CA LEU A 4 9.48 8.22 -41.72
C LEU A 4 8.53 7.57 -40.70
N SER A 5 8.91 6.42 -40.16
CA SER A 5 8.29 5.87 -38.96
C SER A 5 8.65 6.74 -37.77
N PHE A 6 7.69 7.54 -37.29
CA PHE A 6 7.82 8.36 -36.10
C PHE A 6 7.87 7.43 -34.87
N ALA A 7 9.05 7.28 -34.25
CA ALA A 7 9.18 6.58 -32.99
C ALA A 7 8.38 7.33 -31.91
N ARG A 8 7.30 6.72 -31.41
CA ARG A 8 6.60 7.20 -30.21
C ARG A 8 7.47 6.92 -29.00
N PHE A 9 8.17 7.94 -28.52
CA PHE A 9 8.76 7.91 -27.20
C PHE A 9 7.64 7.98 -26.16
N PHE A 10 7.44 6.89 -25.41
CA PHE A 10 6.62 6.94 -24.20
C PHE A 10 7.35 7.81 -23.19
N ALA A 11 6.89 9.05 -23.01
CA ALA A 11 7.36 9.90 -21.93
C ALA A 11 6.86 9.32 -20.60
N PHE A 12 7.75 8.65 -19.86
CA PHE A 12 7.49 8.28 -18.48
C PHE A 12 7.37 9.58 -17.66
N LYS A 13 6.15 9.91 -17.21
CA LYS A 13 5.95 10.97 -16.22
C LYS A 13 6.43 10.44 -14.87
N MET A 14 7.59 10.92 -14.43
CA MET A 14 8.06 10.73 -13.06
C MET A 14 7.13 11.51 -12.11
N THR A 15 6.60 10.80 -11.12
CA THR A 15 5.76 11.41 -10.08
C THR A 15 6.64 12.14 -9.08
N LYS A 16 6.36 13.42 -8.83
CA LYS A 16 7.06 14.16 -7.79
C LYS A 16 6.43 13.82 -6.43
N GLY A 17 7.23 13.26 -5.54
CA GLY A 17 6.81 12.90 -4.19
C GLY A 17 7.83 13.31 -3.13
N PHE A 18 7.49 13.08 -1.87
CA PHE A 18 8.37 13.28 -0.73
C PHE A 18 8.00 12.33 0.41
N ASP A 19 8.95 12.08 1.30
CA ASP A 19 8.73 11.43 2.59
C ASP A 19 8.88 12.42 3.74
N ALA A 20 8.26 12.12 4.87
CA ALA A 20 8.50 12.85 6.12
C ALA A 20 8.08 12.01 7.33
N SER A 21 8.81 12.19 8.44
CA SER A 21 8.47 11.59 9.73
C SER A 21 8.10 12.60 10.82
N ALA A 22 8.47 13.87 10.66
CA ALA A 22 8.08 14.93 11.60
C ALA A 22 6.62 15.33 11.36
N ALA A 23 5.93 15.75 12.41
CA ALA A 23 4.56 16.23 12.30
C ALA A 23 4.46 17.40 11.29
N MET A 24 3.51 17.29 10.37
CA MET A 24 3.20 18.30 9.37
C MET A 24 1.74 18.70 9.48
N SER A 25 1.44 19.97 9.22
CA SER A 25 0.05 20.44 9.22
C SER A 25 -0.66 20.07 7.92
N LYS A 26 -1.99 20.03 7.95
CA LYS A 26 -2.83 19.79 6.78
C LYS A 26 -2.59 20.84 5.68
N GLU A 27 -2.50 22.11 6.06
CA GLU A 27 -2.22 23.22 5.14
C GLU A 27 -0.84 23.08 4.49
N GLY A 28 0.11 22.45 5.20
CA GLY A 28 1.41 22.08 4.64
C GLY A 28 1.28 21.14 3.45
N PHE A 29 0.48 20.08 3.58
CA PHE A 29 0.21 19.14 2.50
C PHE A 29 -0.53 19.80 1.32
N GLU A 30 -1.54 20.61 1.60
CA GLU A 30 -2.28 21.34 0.56
C GLU A 30 -1.35 22.26 -0.26
N LYS A 31 -0.41 22.96 0.39
CA LYS A 31 0.61 23.76 -0.28
C LYS A 31 1.56 22.90 -1.13
N MET A 32 1.95 21.73 -0.64
CA MET A 32 2.78 20.81 -1.42
C MET A 32 2.03 20.28 -2.64
N ARG A 33 0.74 19.98 -2.51
CA ARG A 33 -0.12 19.56 -3.62
C ARG A 33 -0.19 20.64 -4.70
N ALA A 34 -0.42 21.90 -4.30
CA ALA A 34 -0.44 23.05 -5.20
C ALA A 34 0.90 23.26 -5.94
N ARG A 35 2.01 22.81 -5.35
CA ARG A 35 3.36 22.83 -5.97
C ARG A 35 3.65 21.62 -6.87
N GLY A 36 2.65 20.81 -7.17
CA GLY A 36 2.74 19.69 -8.11
C GLY A 36 3.28 18.39 -7.51
N TYR A 37 3.35 18.27 -6.18
CA TYR A 37 3.62 16.97 -5.54
C TYR A 37 2.35 16.12 -5.53
N SER A 38 2.51 14.82 -5.74
CA SER A 38 1.37 13.91 -5.86
C SER A 38 1.50 12.57 -5.17
N ARG A 39 2.66 12.28 -4.58
CA ARG A 39 2.88 11.11 -3.72
C ARG A 39 3.52 11.52 -2.40
N PHE A 40 3.06 10.93 -1.31
CA PHE A 40 3.63 11.10 0.02
C PHE A 40 3.95 9.74 0.63
N ILE A 41 5.12 9.62 1.28
CA ILE A 41 5.51 8.41 2.01
C ILE A 41 5.65 8.77 3.50
N GLY A 42 4.73 8.29 4.33
CA GLY A 42 4.75 8.55 5.77
C GLY A 42 5.44 7.44 6.56
N ARG A 43 6.14 7.79 7.64
CA ARG A 43 6.60 6.75 8.57
C ARG A 43 5.43 6.13 9.31
N LEU A 44 5.31 4.81 9.28
CA LEU A 44 4.27 4.08 9.98
C LEU A 44 4.78 3.36 11.22
N GLY A 45 6.05 2.92 11.20
CA GLY A 45 6.69 2.23 12.32
C GLY A 45 8.10 2.74 12.59
N LYS A 46 8.48 2.77 13.87
CA LYS A 46 9.79 3.21 14.36
C LYS A 46 10.69 2.02 14.66
N THR A 47 12.01 2.24 14.67
CA THR A 47 13.02 1.26 15.14
C THR A 47 12.79 0.79 16.58
N THR A 48 11.99 1.51 17.38
CA THR A 48 11.57 1.11 18.72
C THR A 48 10.50 0.00 18.72
N GLY A 49 9.94 -0.33 17.56
CA GLY A 49 8.83 -1.28 17.37
C GLY A 49 7.44 -0.68 17.59
N GLN A 50 7.37 0.63 17.83
CA GLN A 50 6.13 1.36 18.04
C GLN A 50 5.64 1.96 16.71
N VAL A 51 4.32 2.07 16.58
CA VAL A 51 3.70 2.84 15.49
C VAL A 51 4.03 4.33 15.62
N ASP A 52 4.18 5.00 14.49
CA ASP A 52 4.45 6.44 14.47
C ASP A 52 3.15 7.25 14.35
N LYS A 53 2.70 7.81 15.48
CA LYS A 53 1.46 8.60 15.53
C LYS A 53 1.53 9.84 14.63
N ASP A 54 2.67 10.52 14.58
CA ASP A 54 2.83 11.71 13.74
C ASP A 54 2.80 11.34 12.26
N GLY A 55 3.46 10.24 11.90
CA GLY A 55 3.45 9.75 10.53
C GLY A 55 2.08 9.23 10.09
N ILE A 56 1.32 8.56 10.95
CA ILE A 56 -0.09 8.20 10.70
C ILE A 56 -0.94 9.45 10.46
N GLN A 57 -0.79 10.46 11.30
CA GLN A 57 -1.53 11.72 11.16
C GLN A 57 -1.16 12.46 9.85
N ASN A 58 0.12 12.45 9.49
CA ASN A 58 0.61 12.99 8.22
C ASN A 58 -0.01 12.25 7.02
N MET A 59 -0.05 10.91 7.05
CA MET A 59 -0.67 10.10 5.99
C MET A 59 -2.15 10.43 5.83
N LYS A 60 -2.86 10.64 6.95
CA LYS A 60 -4.25 11.10 6.92
C LYS A 60 -4.39 12.48 6.24
N TYR A 61 -3.58 13.46 6.63
CA TYR A 61 -3.61 14.78 6.01
C TYR A 61 -3.21 14.77 4.54
N ALA A 62 -2.22 13.97 4.16
CA ALA A 62 -1.82 13.79 2.77
C ALA A 62 -2.95 13.18 1.93
N TYR A 63 -3.61 12.14 2.44
CA TYR A 63 -4.77 11.53 1.77
C TYR A 63 -5.90 12.54 1.58
N GLU A 64 -6.26 13.28 2.63
CA GLU A 64 -7.27 14.35 2.56
C GLU A 64 -6.90 15.47 1.56
N ALA A 65 -5.61 15.76 1.41
CA ALA A 65 -5.09 16.71 0.43
C ALA A 65 -4.95 16.13 -1.00
N GLY A 66 -5.36 14.89 -1.23
CA GLY A 66 -5.39 14.24 -2.55
C GLY A 66 -4.07 13.63 -3.01
N PHE A 67 -3.16 13.30 -2.09
CA PHE A 67 -1.95 12.55 -2.41
C PHE A 67 -2.24 11.05 -2.55
N ALA A 68 -1.49 10.37 -3.42
CA ALA A 68 -1.28 8.94 -3.27
C ALA A 68 -0.37 8.70 -2.05
N VAL A 69 -0.77 7.82 -1.15
CA VAL A 69 -0.09 7.63 0.13
C VAL A 69 0.56 6.26 0.19
N ASP A 70 1.87 6.27 0.43
CA ASP A 70 2.65 5.11 0.83
C ASP A 70 3.05 5.24 2.30
N ALA A 71 3.49 4.13 2.88
CA ALA A 71 3.98 4.08 4.25
C ALA A 71 5.35 3.42 4.29
N TYR A 72 6.19 3.74 5.27
CA TYR A 72 7.42 2.99 5.52
C TYR A 72 7.56 2.60 6.99
N ILE A 73 8.20 1.45 7.25
CA ILE A 73 8.49 0.95 8.60
C ILE A 73 9.99 0.89 8.76
N PHE A 74 10.51 1.57 9.78
CA PHE A 74 11.84 1.28 10.28
C PHE A 74 11.81 0.01 11.14
N PRO A 75 12.48 -1.07 10.72
CA PRO A 75 12.34 -2.35 11.38
C PRO A 75 13.08 -2.41 12.72
N LYS A 76 12.43 -2.99 13.71
CA LYS A 76 13.04 -3.48 14.93
C LYS A 76 13.42 -4.94 14.76
N SER A 77 14.72 -5.20 14.82
CA SER A 77 15.32 -6.53 14.69
C SER A 77 14.85 -7.55 15.72
N SER A 78 14.55 -7.12 16.94
CA SER A 78 14.12 -8.01 18.03
C SER A 78 12.63 -8.34 17.97
N MET A 79 11.91 -7.84 16.97
CA MET A 79 10.49 -8.12 16.74
C MET A 79 10.33 -8.84 15.40
N SER A 80 9.34 -9.73 15.30
CA SER A 80 9.03 -10.35 14.02
C SER A 80 8.55 -9.28 13.03
N ALA A 81 8.80 -9.51 11.74
CA ALA A 81 8.30 -8.60 10.70
C ALA A 81 6.77 -8.58 10.67
N GLU A 82 6.15 -9.73 10.91
CA GLU A 82 4.70 -9.87 10.98
C GLU A 82 4.08 -8.99 12.07
N SER A 83 4.59 -9.03 13.30
CA SER A 83 3.98 -8.25 14.39
C SER A 83 4.10 -6.75 14.14
N GLN A 84 5.20 -6.32 13.52
CA GLN A 84 5.43 -4.92 13.14
C GLN A 84 4.47 -4.48 12.03
N VAL A 85 4.28 -5.30 10.99
CA VAL A 85 3.32 -5.01 9.91
C VAL A 85 1.89 -5.05 10.40
N ALA A 86 1.52 -6.02 11.24
CA ALA A 86 0.16 -6.12 11.79
C ALA A 86 -0.20 -4.90 12.64
N ALA A 87 0.64 -4.53 13.61
CA ALA A 87 0.42 -3.35 14.45
C ALA A 87 0.36 -2.05 13.63
N ALA A 88 1.17 -1.98 12.56
CA ALA A 88 1.16 -0.88 11.61
C ALA A 88 -0.16 -0.81 10.81
N LEU A 89 -0.64 -1.94 10.27
CA LEU A 89 -1.89 -2.00 9.52
C LEU A 89 -3.11 -1.69 10.39
N ASP A 90 -3.16 -2.21 11.61
CA ASP A 90 -4.25 -1.96 12.57
C ASP A 90 -4.37 -0.48 12.96
N ALA A 91 -3.28 0.29 12.86
CA ALA A 91 -3.24 1.71 13.20
C ALA A 91 -3.60 2.64 12.03
N LEU A 92 -3.72 2.13 10.81
CA LEU A 92 -4.05 2.93 9.63
C LEU A 92 -5.55 3.21 9.55
N SER A 93 -5.90 4.45 9.20
CA SER A 93 -7.28 4.88 8.95
C SER A 93 -7.51 5.40 7.53
N VAL A 94 -6.48 5.31 6.68
CA VAL A 94 -6.49 5.72 5.27
C VAL A 94 -5.90 4.62 4.40
N PRO A 95 -6.34 4.50 3.13
CA PRO A 95 -5.77 3.52 2.21
C PRO A 95 -4.30 3.84 1.92
N ILE A 96 -3.49 2.80 1.87
CA ILE A 96 -2.06 2.86 1.54
C ILE A 96 -1.79 2.02 0.29
N ASP A 97 -0.99 2.56 -0.63
CA ASP A 97 -0.63 1.90 -1.89
C ASP A 97 0.47 0.84 -1.70
N ILE A 98 1.59 1.26 -1.07
CA ILE A 98 2.79 0.48 -0.82
C ILE A 98 3.25 0.69 0.63
N ILE A 99 3.64 -0.40 1.30
CA ILE A 99 4.42 -0.36 2.54
C ILE A 99 5.87 -0.69 2.22
N TRP A 100 6.75 0.25 2.50
CA TRP A 100 8.20 0.15 2.34
C TRP A 100 8.84 -0.38 3.62
N TRP A 101 9.84 -1.24 3.47
CA TRP A 101 10.64 -1.73 4.57
C TRP A 101 11.97 -0.98 4.57
N ASP A 102 12.08 0.00 5.45
CA ASP A 102 13.15 1.00 5.40
C ASP A 102 14.38 0.52 6.18
N VAL A 103 15.32 -0.11 5.47
CA VAL A 103 16.51 -0.73 6.06
C VAL A 103 17.70 0.20 5.90
N GLU A 104 17.95 0.98 6.94
CA GLU A 104 19.10 1.89 6.99
C GLU A 104 20.13 1.40 8.01
N THR A 105 21.42 1.60 7.70
CA THR A 105 22.56 1.07 8.47
C THR A 105 22.72 1.68 9.87
N HIS A 106 22.06 2.80 10.18
CA HIS A 106 22.14 3.42 11.50
C HIS A 106 21.26 2.63 12.50
N ASN A 107 21.91 1.83 13.37
CA ASN A 107 21.30 0.92 14.36
C ASN A 107 20.59 -0.34 13.83
N CYS A 108 20.84 -0.74 12.57
CA CYS A 108 20.47 -2.08 12.13
C CYS A 108 21.45 -3.08 12.77
N PRO A 109 21.01 -4.06 13.58
CA PRO A 109 21.93 -5.09 14.03
C PRO A 109 22.49 -5.81 12.81
N THR A 110 23.77 -6.15 12.88
CA THR A 110 24.52 -6.89 11.86
C THR A 110 23.89 -8.24 11.47
N THR A 111 22.81 -8.66 12.15
CA THR A 111 22.04 -9.88 11.95
C THR A 111 20.66 -9.67 11.32
N PHE A 112 20.28 -8.44 10.92
CA PHE A 112 19.00 -8.22 10.24
C PHE A 112 19.05 -8.72 8.79
N ASP A 113 18.62 -9.97 8.57
CA ASP A 113 18.43 -10.51 7.24
C ASP A 113 17.08 -10.02 6.65
N ALA A 114 17.12 -8.82 6.08
CA ALA A 114 15.99 -8.22 5.39
C ALA A 114 15.37 -9.15 4.34
N LYS A 115 16.18 -10.02 3.69
CA LYS A 115 15.68 -10.97 2.68
C LYS A 115 14.82 -12.06 3.32
N LYS A 116 15.23 -12.56 4.49
CA LYS A 116 14.45 -13.56 5.24
C LYS A 116 13.12 -12.98 5.71
N SER A 117 13.12 -11.80 6.31
CA SER A 117 11.91 -11.14 6.80
C SER A 117 10.92 -10.78 5.68
N LEU A 118 11.41 -10.21 4.56
CA LEU A 118 10.56 -9.91 3.39
C LEU A 118 10.01 -11.18 2.73
N ARG A 119 10.79 -12.26 2.69
CA ARG A 119 10.35 -13.56 2.17
C ARG A 119 9.24 -14.17 3.04
N GLU A 120 9.37 -14.10 4.36
CA GLU A 120 8.34 -14.61 5.28
C GLU A 120 7.02 -13.85 5.16
N VAL A 121 7.06 -12.51 5.09
CA VAL A 121 5.86 -11.68 4.84
C VAL A 121 5.25 -12.00 3.47
N SER A 122 6.07 -12.07 2.41
CA SER A 122 5.61 -12.39 1.06
C SER A 122 4.95 -13.77 0.96
N LEU A 123 5.51 -14.77 1.66
CA LEU A 123 4.94 -16.12 1.69
C LEU A 123 3.60 -16.18 2.42
N ARG A 124 3.40 -15.37 3.47
CA ARG A 124 2.13 -15.30 4.20
C ARG A 124 1.06 -14.57 3.41
N ILE A 125 1.40 -13.46 2.74
CA ILE A 125 0.49 -12.79 1.80
C ILE A 125 0.02 -13.78 0.74
N ARG A 126 0.95 -14.52 0.11
CA ARG A 126 0.59 -15.57 -0.86
C ARG A 126 -0.30 -16.67 -0.29
N ARG A 127 -0.12 -17.05 0.98
CA ARG A 127 -1.01 -18.02 1.65
C ARG A 127 -2.43 -17.46 1.85
N GLN A 128 -2.55 -16.22 2.30
CA GLN A 128 -3.85 -15.55 2.44
C GLN A 128 -4.53 -15.34 1.09
N GLU A 129 -3.77 -14.98 0.05
CA GLU A 129 -4.25 -14.90 -1.33
C GLU A 129 -4.78 -16.26 -1.82
N ASN A 130 -4.02 -17.34 -1.60
CA ASN A 130 -4.44 -18.68 -2.00
C ASN A 130 -5.68 -19.17 -1.22
N GLN A 131 -5.78 -18.83 0.08
CA GLN A 131 -6.94 -19.15 0.89
C GLN A 131 -8.19 -18.39 0.43
N ALA A 132 -8.07 -17.08 0.16
CA ALA A 132 -9.17 -16.27 -0.38
C ALA A 132 -9.63 -16.76 -1.75
N ARG A 133 -8.69 -17.10 -2.65
CA ARG A 133 -9.00 -17.72 -3.95
C ARG A 133 -9.74 -19.04 -3.78
N SER A 134 -9.28 -19.91 -2.89
CA SER A 134 -9.95 -21.18 -2.60
C SER A 134 -11.39 -20.98 -2.12
N ILE A 135 -11.66 -19.97 -1.29
CA ILE A 135 -13.02 -19.68 -0.82
C ILE A 135 -13.91 -19.20 -1.97
N ILE A 136 -13.42 -18.28 -2.81
CA ILE A 136 -14.20 -17.78 -3.95
C ILE A 136 -14.44 -18.87 -5.00
N ASP A 137 -13.47 -19.77 -5.20
CA ASP A 137 -13.60 -20.92 -6.10
C ASP A 137 -14.70 -21.88 -5.65
N THR A 138 -14.92 -22.00 -4.33
CA THR A 138 -16.02 -22.78 -3.76
C THR A 138 -17.38 -22.06 -3.80
N MET A 139 -17.44 -20.81 -4.29
CA MET A 139 -18.66 -19.99 -4.34
C MET A 139 -18.97 -19.51 -5.77
N PRO A 140 -19.52 -20.37 -6.66
CA PRO A 140 -19.71 -20.06 -8.08
C PRO A 140 -20.55 -18.80 -8.35
N ARG A 141 -21.54 -18.53 -7.47
CA ARG A 141 -22.40 -17.33 -7.56
C ARG A 141 -21.63 -16.04 -7.27
N VAL A 142 -20.71 -16.07 -6.31
CA VAL A 142 -19.87 -14.92 -5.94
C VAL A 142 -18.87 -14.61 -7.05
N ARG A 143 -18.23 -15.65 -7.60
CA ARG A 143 -17.36 -15.53 -8.77
C ARG A 143 -18.09 -14.89 -9.96
N SER A 144 -19.26 -15.41 -10.33
CA SER A 144 -20.05 -14.88 -11.45
C SER A 144 -20.42 -13.40 -11.25
N LEU A 145 -20.79 -13.03 -10.02
CA LEU A 145 -21.12 -11.64 -9.66
C LEU A 145 -19.89 -10.72 -9.82
N ILE A 146 -18.73 -11.13 -9.31
CA ILE A 146 -17.47 -10.38 -9.41
C ILE A 146 -17.08 -10.19 -10.88
N GLU A 147 -17.08 -11.28 -11.66
CA GLU A 147 -16.71 -11.24 -13.09
C GLU A 147 -17.66 -10.38 -13.92
N SER A 148 -18.97 -10.44 -13.62
CA SER A 148 -19.98 -9.61 -14.30
C SER A 148 -19.83 -8.12 -13.97
N THR A 149 -19.44 -7.79 -12.73
CA THR A 149 -19.34 -6.39 -12.28
C THR A 149 -18.04 -5.75 -12.73
N LEU A 150 -16.94 -6.50 -12.75
CA LEU A 150 -15.62 -6.01 -13.16
C LEU A 150 -15.34 -6.19 -14.66
N GLY A 151 -16.22 -6.87 -15.40
CA GLY A 151 -16.09 -7.08 -16.84
C GLY A 151 -14.84 -7.88 -17.24
N ARG A 152 -14.27 -8.65 -16.32
CA ARG A 152 -13.04 -9.42 -16.48
C ARG A 152 -13.21 -10.80 -15.85
N LYS A 153 -12.48 -11.80 -16.32
CA LYS A 153 -12.43 -13.10 -15.65
C LYS A 153 -11.58 -13.01 -14.39
N MET A 154 -11.97 -13.72 -13.33
CA MET A 154 -11.26 -13.72 -12.06
C MET A 154 -9.83 -14.27 -12.18
N THR A 155 -9.59 -15.15 -13.16
CA THR A 155 -8.26 -15.67 -13.50
C THR A 155 -7.29 -14.57 -13.90
N ASP A 156 -7.83 -13.45 -14.41
CA ASP A 156 -7.08 -12.35 -14.96
C ASP A 156 -7.05 -11.16 -13.98
N MET A 157 -7.63 -11.31 -12.79
CA MET A 157 -7.71 -10.29 -11.74
C MET A 157 -6.56 -10.36 -10.74
N THR A 158 -6.07 -9.19 -10.35
CA THR A 158 -5.16 -9.04 -9.21
C THR A 158 -5.95 -9.10 -7.90
N TYR A 159 -5.29 -9.44 -6.78
CA TYR A 159 -5.96 -9.46 -5.47
C TYR A 159 -6.48 -8.08 -5.04
N LYS A 160 -5.79 -6.99 -5.47
CA LYS A 160 -6.29 -5.62 -5.29
C LYS A 160 -7.63 -5.42 -5.99
N ASP A 161 -7.82 -5.93 -7.21
CA ASP A 161 -9.09 -5.85 -7.95
C ASP A 161 -10.24 -6.54 -7.19
N VAL A 162 -9.96 -7.70 -6.57
CA VAL A 162 -10.95 -8.51 -5.82
C VAL A 162 -11.27 -7.91 -4.46
N LEU A 163 -10.28 -7.38 -3.74
CA LEU A 163 -10.49 -6.68 -2.46
C LEU A 163 -11.26 -5.37 -2.63
N SER A 164 -10.94 -4.58 -3.67
CA SER A 164 -11.69 -3.36 -3.98
C SER A 164 -13.16 -3.65 -4.25
N PHE A 165 -13.49 -4.81 -4.83
CA PHE A 165 -14.87 -5.26 -4.95
C PHE A 165 -15.47 -5.64 -3.59
N GLY A 166 -14.76 -6.43 -2.77
CA GLY A 166 -15.22 -6.81 -1.41
C GLY A 166 -15.53 -5.60 -0.51
N LEU A 167 -14.69 -4.56 -0.54
CA LEU A 167 -14.94 -3.28 0.15
C LEU A 167 -16.11 -2.49 -0.46
N SER A 168 -16.33 -2.60 -1.77
CA SER A 168 -17.45 -1.94 -2.46
C SER A 168 -18.80 -2.62 -2.19
N VAL A 169 -18.83 -3.90 -1.81
CA VAL A 169 -20.05 -4.59 -1.38
C VAL A 169 -20.40 -4.24 0.08
N ASP A 170 -19.41 -3.99 0.93
CA ASP A 170 -19.61 -3.65 2.36
C ASP A 170 -19.98 -2.17 2.60
N LEU A 171 -19.67 -1.28 1.64
CA LEU A 171 -20.07 0.15 1.70
C LEU A 171 -21.41 0.47 0.99
N GLY A 172 -22.10 -0.55 0.47
CA GLY A 172 -23.35 -0.40 -0.29
C GLY A 172 -24.57 -1.10 0.31
N GLY A 173 -24.49 -1.62 1.55
CA GLY A 173 -25.49 -2.53 2.11
C GLY A 173 -25.88 -2.22 3.55
N SER A 174 -26.48 -1.05 3.81
CA SER A 174 -27.41 -0.95 4.94
C SER A 174 -28.60 -1.86 4.65
N LEU A 175 -28.79 -2.92 5.43
CA LEU A 175 -30.09 -3.47 5.83
C LEU A 175 -29.91 -4.49 6.97
N ARG A 176 -29.73 -3.98 8.20
CA ARG A 176 -30.79 -4.01 9.21
C ARG A 176 -30.80 -2.70 9.96
#